data_AF-A0A2P2GKM7-F1
#
_entry.id   AF-A0A2P2GKM7-F1
#
_cell.length_a   1.000
_cell.length_b   1.000
_cell.length_c   1.000
_cell.angle_alpha   90.00
_cell.angle_beta   90.00
_cell.angle_gamma   90.00
#
_symmetry.space_group_name_H-M   'P 1'
#
loop_
_entity.id
_entity.type
_entity.pdbx_description
1 polymer ?
#
loop_
_entity_poly.entity_id
_entity_poly.type
_entity_poly.pdbx_seq_one_letter_code
_entity_poly.pdbx_strand_id
1 'polypeptide(L)'
;MRRPALYRPTPADTAWSHPYAGVDALAVFYNSGGTEPVVPPAPVVPPAPSPADIPPRPTPPAPPAPAGPGPLLDRDSGLPMTQERLNTLMATQQGRGRRKLLRELAEASGLSIDVDNFDPTTFGTLLKGAEDARKAQLTEAQKTAEELTAREAALTAREQAAQAREDAAAARDRESKVRAALARLNAHGDDQDDAYELVKGKLPDGADDAAITAAAEALKERRPTLFGGTPAAPPLPPAPGGAPAGGPPPRTPAGGKDALREAARQRAIDMGLRSADAA
;
A
#
# COMPACT_ATOMS: atom_id res chain seq x y z
N MET A 1 -53.58 14.74 -3.46
CA MET A 1 -52.31 14.21 -3.99
C MET A 1 -51.14 14.97 -3.38
N ARG A 2 -50.39 14.35 -2.45
CA ARG A 2 -49.16 14.94 -1.87
C ARG A 2 -47.97 14.18 -2.43
N ARG A 3 -46.97 14.90 -2.96
CA ARG A 3 -45.72 14.31 -3.48
C ARG A 3 -44.85 13.82 -2.32
N PRO A 4 -44.11 12.71 -2.45
CA PRO A 4 -43.12 12.31 -1.46
C PRO A 4 -41.93 13.27 -1.51
N ALA A 5 -41.45 13.68 -0.33
CA ALA A 5 -40.28 14.54 -0.19
C ALA A 5 -39.02 13.76 -0.56
N LEU A 6 -38.23 14.29 -1.51
CA LEU A 6 -36.90 13.79 -1.83
C LEU A 6 -35.95 14.11 -0.67
N TYR A 7 -35.49 13.06 0.01
CA TYR A 7 -34.42 13.14 1.00
C TYR A 7 -33.14 13.66 0.32
N ARG A 8 -32.59 14.78 0.82
CA ARG A 8 -31.26 15.28 0.45
C ARG A 8 -30.30 14.90 1.57
N PRO A 9 -29.28 14.06 1.31
CA PRO A 9 -28.28 13.73 2.32
C PRO A 9 -27.49 14.98 2.69
N THR A 10 -27.38 15.25 3.99
CA THR A 10 -26.44 16.25 4.53
C THR A 10 -25.06 15.60 4.72
N PRO A 11 -23.96 16.37 4.65
CA PRO A 11 -22.58 15.85 4.69
C PRO A 11 -22.18 15.14 6.00
N ALA A 12 -23.07 15.05 6.99
CA ALA A 12 -22.87 14.29 8.22
C ALA A 12 -23.30 12.80 8.12
N ASP A 13 -24.02 12.40 7.06
CA ASP A 13 -24.62 11.05 6.95
C ASP A 13 -23.79 10.04 6.14
N THR A 14 -22.63 10.42 5.60
CA THR A 14 -21.66 9.49 5.00
C THR A 14 -20.45 9.35 5.90
N ALA A 15 -20.64 8.74 7.06
CA ALA A 15 -19.56 8.17 7.85
C ALA A 15 -19.11 6.83 7.22
N TRP A 16 -18.44 6.90 6.07
CA TRP A 16 -17.58 5.84 5.59
C TRP A 16 -16.13 6.29 5.78
N SER A 17 -15.50 5.64 6.76
CA SER A 17 -14.07 5.54 7.02
C SER A 17 -13.13 5.97 5.88
N HIS A 18 -12.48 7.12 6.04
CA HIS A 18 -11.22 7.41 5.36
C HIS A 18 -10.06 7.02 6.28
N PRO A 19 -9.16 6.11 5.89
CA PRO A 19 -8.05 5.65 6.71
C PRO A 19 -6.82 6.55 6.57
N TYR A 20 -6.99 7.88 6.53
CA TYR A 20 -5.88 8.82 6.63
C TYR A 20 -6.33 10.02 7.45
N ALA A 21 -5.89 9.98 8.70
CA ALA A 21 -6.02 11.03 9.67
C ALA A 21 -5.41 12.34 9.14
N GLY A 22 -6.00 13.45 9.57
CA GLY A 22 -5.47 14.79 9.34
C GLY A 22 -4.07 14.97 9.93
N VAL A 23 -3.54 16.18 9.75
CA VAL A 23 -2.15 16.61 9.97
C VAL A 23 -1.58 16.30 11.38
N ASP A 24 -2.42 15.88 12.33
CA ASP A 24 -2.02 15.34 13.65
C ASP A 24 -1.44 13.90 13.61
N ALA A 25 -1.54 13.17 12.49
CA ALA A 25 -1.00 11.82 12.33
C ALA A 25 0.46 11.76 11.83
N LEU A 26 1.14 12.91 11.72
CA LEU A 26 2.59 12.97 11.47
C LEU A 26 3.43 12.99 12.76
N ALA A 27 2.80 12.94 13.94
CA ALA A 27 3.50 12.75 15.20
C ALA A 27 3.76 11.26 15.45
N VAL A 28 4.82 10.72 14.83
CA VAL A 28 5.35 9.40 15.19
C VAL A 28 5.97 9.50 16.59
N PHE A 29 5.16 9.16 17.60
CA PHE A 29 5.63 8.76 18.92
C PHE A 29 6.23 7.35 18.82
N TYR A 30 7.55 7.22 18.98
CA TYR A 30 8.13 5.97 19.47
C TYR A 30 8.31 6.10 20.98
N ASN A 31 7.41 5.47 21.74
CA ASN A 31 7.67 5.17 23.15
C ASN A 31 7.91 3.66 23.31
N SER A 32 9.05 3.38 23.93
CA SER A 32 9.61 2.15 24.51
C SER A 32 8.72 0.89 24.60
N GLY A 33 9.27 -0.24 24.14
CA GLY A 33 8.76 -1.58 24.46
C GLY A 33 9.59 -2.73 23.85
N GLY A 34 10.76 -3.01 24.43
CA GLY A 34 11.52 -4.28 24.46
C GLY A 34 11.49 -5.26 23.27
N THR A 35 12.60 -5.33 22.53
CA THR A 35 13.51 -6.48 22.34
C THR A 35 14.59 -6.01 21.36
N GLU A 36 15.85 -5.98 21.81
CA GLU A 36 16.97 -5.35 21.09
C GLU A 36 17.24 -5.97 19.71
N PRO A 37 17.17 -5.18 18.62
CA PRO A 37 17.86 -5.49 17.38
C PRO A 37 19.20 -4.75 17.34
N VAL A 38 20.26 -5.50 17.10
CA VAL A 38 21.64 -5.05 16.93
C VAL A 38 21.73 -3.85 15.98
N VAL A 39 22.09 -2.69 16.54
CA VAL A 39 22.38 -1.45 15.79
C VAL A 39 23.83 -1.51 15.31
N PRO A 40 24.14 -1.29 14.02
CA PRO A 40 25.51 -1.13 13.57
C PRO A 40 26.11 0.15 14.20
N PRO A 41 27.37 0.13 14.66
CA PRO A 41 27.93 1.24 15.45
C PRO A 41 27.96 2.53 14.62
N ALA A 42 27.33 3.58 15.17
CA ALA A 42 27.46 4.94 14.68
C ALA A 42 28.94 5.38 14.72
N PRO A 43 29.43 6.17 13.76
CA PRO A 43 30.78 6.70 13.81
C PRO A 43 30.94 7.55 15.08
N VAL A 44 31.93 7.18 15.90
CA VAL A 44 32.35 7.92 17.09
C VAL A 44 32.85 9.29 16.62
N VAL A 45 32.05 10.33 16.84
CA VAL A 45 32.51 11.71 16.70
C VAL A 45 33.41 12.00 17.90
N PRO A 46 34.70 12.32 17.72
CA PRO A 46 35.57 12.65 18.84
C PRO A 46 35.05 13.92 19.55
N PRO A 47 35.23 14.04 20.88
CA PRO A 47 34.85 15.25 21.60
C PRO A 47 35.59 16.46 21.01
N ALA A 48 34.85 17.53 20.74
CA ALA A 48 35.44 18.79 20.29
C ALA A 48 36.46 19.27 21.33
N PRO A 49 37.68 19.66 20.92
CA PRO A 49 38.71 20.12 21.85
C PRO A 49 38.24 21.38 22.57
N SER A 50 38.52 21.46 23.87
CA SER A 50 38.24 22.65 24.65
C SER A 50 39.15 23.80 24.19
N PRO A 51 38.76 25.08 24.36
CA PRO A 51 39.58 26.24 23.98
C PRO A 51 40.98 26.29 24.61
N ALA A 52 41.27 25.46 25.62
CA ALA A 52 42.56 25.35 26.29
C ALA A 52 43.55 24.40 25.58
N ASP A 53 43.09 23.54 24.67
CA ASP A 53 43.91 22.51 24.01
C ASP A 53 44.47 22.96 22.64
N ILE A 54 44.20 24.21 22.23
CA ILE A 54 44.70 24.78 20.98
C ILE A 54 46.07 25.41 21.26
N PRO A 55 47.18 24.90 20.66
CA PRO A 55 48.47 25.55 20.80
C PRO A 55 48.39 26.99 20.27
N PRO A 56 48.98 27.99 20.94
CA PRO A 56 48.93 29.37 20.47
C PRO A 56 49.48 29.43 19.05
N ARG A 57 48.63 29.88 18.12
CA ARG A 57 49.02 30.09 16.73
C ARG A 57 50.26 31.02 16.73
N PRO A 58 51.35 30.68 16.03
CA PRO A 58 52.48 31.58 15.90
C PRO A 58 51.94 32.90 15.34
N THR A 59 52.13 33.97 16.11
CA THR A 59 51.78 35.32 15.68
C THR A 59 52.47 35.56 14.34
N PRO A 60 51.73 35.91 13.27
CA PRO A 60 52.37 36.32 12.02
C PRO A 60 53.32 37.49 12.33
N PRO A 61 54.50 37.56 11.69
CA PRO A 61 55.39 38.69 11.88
C PRO A 61 54.59 39.97 11.63
N ALA A 62 54.71 40.92 12.56
CA ALA A 62 54.03 42.20 12.43
C ALA A 62 54.33 42.77 11.04
N PRO A 63 53.32 43.22 10.27
CA PRO A 63 53.57 43.90 9.01
C PRO A 63 54.54 45.06 9.30
N PRO A 64 55.52 45.33 8.41
CA PRO A 64 56.42 46.45 8.61
C PRO A 64 55.58 47.70 8.87
N ALA A 65 55.88 48.38 9.98
CA ALA A 65 55.19 49.62 10.33
C ALA A 65 55.15 50.51 9.09
N PRO A 66 53.99 51.14 8.77
CA PRO A 66 53.93 52.02 7.62
C PRO A 66 55.05 53.04 7.78
N ALA A 67 55.96 53.06 6.79
CA ALA A 67 56.86 54.20 6.63
C ALA A 67 56.00 55.45 6.74
N GLY A 68 56.47 56.46 7.47
CA GLY A 68 55.73 57.66 7.85
C GLY A 68 55.10 58.40 6.66
N PRO A 69 54.55 59.60 6.83
CA PRO A 69 53.79 60.31 5.79
C PRO A 69 54.68 60.75 4.61
N GLY A 70 55.13 59.78 3.81
CA GLY A 70 55.80 59.93 2.54
C GLY A 70 54.77 59.78 1.44
N PRO A 71 54.95 60.48 0.31
CA PRO A 71 54.03 60.33 -0.81
C PRO A 71 54.02 58.88 -1.29
N LEU A 72 52.84 58.33 -1.53
CA LEU A 72 52.66 57.04 -2.21
C LEU A 72 53.47 57.08 -3.51
N LEU A 73 54.50 56.26 -3.65
CA LEU A 73 55.32 56.23 -4.86
C LEU A 73 54.69 55.30 -5.89
N ASP A 74 54.60 55.76 -7.14
CA ASP A 74 54.24 54.90 -8.27
C ASP A 74 55.34 53.86 -8.47
N ARG A 75 54.95 52.58 -8.52
CA ARG A 75 55.88 51.44 -8.59
C ARG A 75 56.69 51.44 -9.88
N ASP A 76 56.17 52.05 -10.94
CA ASP A 76 56.79 52.02 -12.26
C ASP A 76 57.68 53.24 -12.53
N SER A 77 57.35 54.40 -11.95
CA SER A 77 58.09 55.65 -12.18
C SER A 77 58.95 56.09 -10.99
N GLY A 78 58.75 55.51 -9.79
CA GLY A 78 59.46 55.88 -8.57
C GLY A 78 59.17 57.31 -8.08
N LEU A 79 58.19 57.98 -8.70
CA LEU A 79 57.77 59.35 -8.40
C LEU A 79 56.54 59.35 -7.48
N PRO A 80 56.29 60.46 -6.75
CA PRO A 80 55.06 60.61 -5.97
C PRO A 80 53.83 60.45 -6.89
N MET A 81 52.98 59.48 -6.57
CA MET A 81 51.82 59.08 -7.35
C MET A 81 50.83 60.23 -7.41
N THR A 82 50.63 60.75 -8.62
CA THR A 82 49.65 61.80 -8.88
C THR A 82 48.24 61.20 -8.93
N GLN A 83 47.23 62.03 -8.66
CA GLN A 83 45.82 61.61 -8.71
C GLN A 83 45.40 61.12 -10.10
N GLU A 84 45.92 61.73 -11.17
CA GLU A 84 45.70 61.29 -12.55
C GLU A 84 46.25 59.89 -12.79
N ARG A 85 47.48 59.63 -12.32
CA ARG A 85 48.11 58.31 -12.44
C ARG A 85 47.32 57.26 -11.65
N LEU A 86 46.89 57.59 -10.43
CA LEU A 86 46.02 56.73 -9.64
C LEU A 86 44.70 56.41 -10.37
N ASN A 87 44.06 57.40 -10.99
CA ASN A 87 42.83 57.20 -11.76
C ASN A 87 43.06 56.28 -12.97
N THR A 88 44.17 56.42 -13.69
CA THR A 88 44.51 55.52 -14.81
C THR A 88 44.79 54.09 -14.35
N LEU A 89 45.47 53.91 -13.21
CA LEU A 89 45.71 52.60 -12.61
C LEU A 89 44.39 51.97 -12.16
N MET A 90 43.51 52.70 -11.50
CA MET A 90 42.19 52.20 -11.12
C MET A 90 41.35 51.81 -12.34
N ALA A 91 41.32 52.63 -13.39
CA ALA A 91 40.60 52.32 -14.62
C ALA A 91 41.14 51.06 -15.32
N THR A 92 42.46 50.90 -15.39
CA THR A 92 43.08 49.71 -15.99
C THR A 92 42.85 48.45 -15.16
N GLN A 93 42.89 48.54 -13.83
CA GLN A 93 42.57 47.42 -12.94
C GLN A 93 41.09 47.02 -13.03
N GLN A 94 40.17 47.99 -13.07
CA GLN A 94 38.74 47.72 -13.30
C GLN A 94 38.50 47.07 -14.67
N GLY A 95 39.19 47.53 -15.72
CA GLY A 95 39.14 46.92 -17.05
C GLY A 95 39.63 45.47 -17.05
N ARG A 96 40.74 45.16 -16.37
CA ARG A 96 41.25 43.80 -16.21
C ARG A 96 40.28 42.90 -15.45
N GLY A 97 39.66 43.41 -14.39
CA GLY A 97 38.64 42.69 -13.63
C GLY A 97 37.41 42.35 -14.48
N ARG A 98 36.89 43.31 -15.25
CA ARG A 98 35.76 43.08 -16.17
C ARG A 98 36.07 42.03 -17.24
N ARG A 99 37.24 42.10 -17.88
CA ARG A 99 37.65 41.12 -18.90
C ARG A 99 37.82 39.71 -18.31
N LYS A 100 38.33 39.62 -17.07
CA LYS A 100 38.43 38.33 -16.35
C LYS A 100 37.05 37.72 -16.10
N LEU A 101 36.08 38.51 -15.61
CA LEU A 101 34.72 38.03 -15.37
C LEU A 101 34.01 37.61 -16.66
N LEU A 102 34.18 38.36 -17.76
CA LEU A 102 33.62 37.98 -19.06
C LEU A 102 34.23 36.69 -19.60
N ARG A 103 35.52 36.45 -19.37
CA ARG A 103 36.18 35.19 -19.73
C ARG A 103 35.66 34.01 -18.89
N GLU A 104 35.53 34.19 -17.58
CA GLU A 104 34.97 33.15 -16.68
C GLU A 104 33.51 32.84 -17.04
N LEU A 105 32.72 33.86 -17.41
CA LEU A 105 31.34 33.67 -17.87
C LEU A 105 31.27 32.95 -19.23
N ALA A 106 32.16 33.29 -20.17
CA ALA A 106 32.26 32.62 -21.46
C ALA A 106 32.62 31.14 -21.31
N GLU A 107 33.59 30.84 -20.43
CA GLU A 107 33.99 29.46 -20.11
C GLU A 107 32.87 28.68 -19.41
N ALA A 108 32.15 29.31 -18.47
CA ALA A 108 31.05 28.66 -17.73
C ALA A 108 29.78 28.45 -18.57
N SER A 109 29.48 29.36 -19.50
CA SER A 109 28.29 29.28 -20.37
C SER A 109 28.54 28.53 -21.68
N GLY A 110 29.80 28.22 -22.01
CA GLY A 110 30.20 27.62 -23.28
C GLY A 110 29.98 28.54 -24.49
N LEU A 111 29.69 29.82 -24.26
CA LEU A 111 29.48 30.82 -25.30
C LEU A 111 30.82 31.46 -25.66
N SER A 112 31.16 31.50 -26.94
CA SER A 112 32.32 32.24 -27.46
C SER A 112 32.04 33.75 -27.42
N ILE A 113 32.18 34.36 -26.25
CA ILE A 113 32.02 35.81 -26.07
C ILE A 113 33.35 36.48 -26.45
N ASP A 114 33.31 37.42 -27.39
CA ASP A 114 34.45 38.28 -27.70
C ASP A 114 34.68 39.25 -26.51
N VAL A 115 35.72 38.97 -25.73
CA VAL A 115 36.06 39.69 -24.49
C VAL A 115 36.48 41.14 -24.75
N ASP A 116 36.93 41.44 -25.97
CA ASP A 116 37.44 42.76 -26.34
C ASP A 116 36.36 43.67 -26.96
N ASN A 117 35.30 43.10 -27.54
CA ASN A 117 34.16 43.81 -28.15
C ASN A 117 32.80 43.40 -27.56
N PHE A 118 32.73 43.19 -26.25
CA PHE A 118 31.47 42.82 -25.58
C PHE A 118 30.43 43.94 -25.69
N ASP A 119 29.35 43.68 -26.41
CA ASP A 119 28.16 44.54 -26.43
C ASP A 119 27.07 43.95 -25.51
N PRO A 120 26.75 44.62 -24.39
CA PRO A 120 25.75 44.13 -23.45
C PRO A 120 24.34 44.08 -24.03
N THR A 121 24.05 44.87 -25.08
CA THR A 121 22.71 44.93 -25.67
C THR A 121 22.42 43.70 -26.53
N THR A 122 23.37 43.28 -27.37
CA THR A 122 23.28 42.06 -28.18
C THR A 122 23.35 40.79 -27.34
N PHE A 123 24.15 40.79 -26.27
CA PHE A 123 24.13 39.68 -25.31
C PHE A 123 22.77 39.55 -24.62
N GLY A 124 22.15 40.66 -24.24
CA GLY A 124 20.82 40.68 -23.63
C GLY A 124 19.71 40.18 -24.58
N THR A 125 19.81 40.44 -25.88
CA THR A 125 18.84 39.92 -26.86
C THR A 125 19.01 38.42 -27.11
N LEU A 126 20.26 37.93 -27.18
CA LEU A 126 20.55 36.50 -27.31
C LEU A 126 20.05 35.71 -26.09
N LEU A 127 20.29 36.23 -24.87
CA LEU A 127 19.84 35.57 -23.65
C LEU A 127 18.30 35.50 -23.59
N LYS A 128 17.61 36.60 -23.93
CA LYS A 128 16.14 36.61 -24.00
C LYS A 128 15.61 35.63 -25.05
N GLY A 129 16.22 35.58 -26.24
CA GLY A 129 15.85 34.63 -27.28
C GLY A 129 16.05 33.17 -26.84
N ALA A 130 17.13 32.87 -26.12
CA ALA A 130 17.39 31.54 -25.57
C ALA A 130 16.38 31.15 -24.47
N GLU A 131 16.00 32.10 -23.60
CA GLU A 131 14.95 31.88 -22.60
C GLU A 131 13.60 31.61 -23.24
N ASP A 132 13.23 32.38 -24.26
CA ASP A 132 11.96 32.21 -24.97
C ASP A 132 11.91 30.88 -25.73
N ALA A 133 13.01 30.48 -26.38
CA ALA A 133 13.13 29.17 -27.02
C ALA A 133 13.01 28.03 -25.99
N ARG A 134 13.64 28.17 -24.81
CA ARG A 134 13.54 27.18 -23.73
C ARG A 134 12.11 27.08 -23.19
N LYS A 135 11.41 28.21 -23.02
CA LYS A 135 10.00 28.22 -22.60
C LYS A 135 9.13 27.55 -23.65
N ALA A 136 9.33 27.84 -24.93
CA ALA A 136 8.60 27.20 -26.01
C ALA A 136 8.80 25.67 -26.01
N GLN A 137 10.04 25.20 -25.90
CA GLN A 137 10.36 23.77 -25.79
C GLN A 137 9.70 23.11 -24.57
N LEU A 138 9.69 23.78 -23.41
CA LEU A 138 9.00 23.27 -22.22
C LEU A 138 7.48 23.14 -22.46
N THR A 139 6.86 24.11 -23.14
CA THR A 139 5.43 24.03 -23.46
C THR A 139 5.10 22.95 -24.49
N GLU A 140 5.99 22.69 -25.46
CA GLU A 140 5.83 21.59 -26.41
C GLU A 140 6.00 20.24 -25.73
N ALA A 141 7.00 20.09 -24.85
CA ALA A 141 7.22 18.88 -24.07
C ALA A 141 6.06 18.59 -23.11
N GLN A 142 5.42 19.61 -22.55
CA GLN A 142 4.21 19.45 -21.74
C GLN A 142 3.04 18.92 -22.58
N LYS A 143 2.82 19.50 -23.77
CA LYS A 143 1.77 19.02 -24.68
C LYS A 143 1.97 17.57 -25.12
N THR A 144 3.21 17.18 -25.42
CA THR A 144 3.50 15.79 -25.80
C THR A 144 3.30 14.84 -24.64
N ALA A 145 3.67 15.23 -23.41
CA ALA A 145 3.40 14.45 -22.22
C ALA A 145 1.90 14.26 -21.97
N GLU A 146 1.11 15.34 -22.07
CA GLU A 146 -0.35 15.28 -21.96
C GLU A 146 -0.97 14.38 -23.04
N GLU A 147 -0.51 14.50 -24.29
CA GLU A 147 -1.00 13.65 -25.38
C GLU A 147 -0.66 12.17 -25.17
N LEU A 148 0.54 11.85 -24.69
CA LEU A 148 0.94 10.48 -24.38
C LEU A 148 0.08 9.90 -23.26
N THR A 149 -0.12 10.63 -22.16
CA THR A 149 -0.98 10.17 -21.07
C THR A 149 -2.43 9.95 -21.52
N ALA A 150 -2.97 10.82 -22.38
CA ALA A 150 -4.30 10.66 -22.95
C ALA A 150 -4.41 9.41 -23.85
N ARG A 151 -3.37 9.13 -24.64
CA ARG A 151 -3.30 7.92 -25.48
C ARG A 151 -3.22 6.65 -24.64
N GLU A 152 -2.41 6.65 -23.58
CA GLU A 152 -2.30 5.52 -22.64
C GLU A 152 -3.63 5.26 -21.92
N ALA A 153 -4.32 6.32 -21.46
CA ALA A 153 -5.64 6.20 -20.87
C ALA A 153 -6.68 5.64 -21.87
N ALA A 154 -6.62 6.05 -23.14
CA ALA A 154 -7.51 5.54 -24.16
C ALA A 154 -7.26 4.06 -24.51
N LEU A 155 -5.99 3.62 -24.51
CA LEU A 155 -5.62 2.22 -24.74
C LEU A 155 -6.06 1.33 -23.58
N THR A 156 -5.75 1.73 -22.35
CA THR A 156 -6.17 0.99 -21.14
C THR A 156 -7.69 0.88 -21.05
N ALA A 157 -8.44 1.95 -21.38
CA ALA A 157 -9.90 1.89 -21.44
C ALA A 157 -10.43 0.92 -22.51
N ARG A 158 -9.76 0.85 -23.68
CA ARG A 158 -10.11 -0.11 -24.74
C ARG A 158 -9.83 -1.55 -24.33
N GLU A 159 -8.70 -1.79 -23.69
CA GLU A 159 -8.31 -3.11 -23.17
C GLU A 159 -9.30 -3.58 -22.10
N GLN A 160 -9.63 -2.74 -21.13
CA GLN A 160 -10.63 -3.05 -20.11
C GLN A 160 -12.01 -3.32 -20.72
N ALA A 161 -12.42 -2.53 -21.72
CA ALA A 161 -13.70 -2.76 -22.41
C ALA A 161 -13.71 -4.06 -23.22
N ALA A 162 -12.59 -4.47 -23.79
CA ALA A 162 -12.45 -5.74 -24.49
C ALA A 162 -12.49 -6.92 -23.50
N GLN A 163 -11.71 -6.86 -22.42
CA GLN A 163 -11.71 -7.85 -21.34
C GLN A 163 -13.10 -8.04 -20.74
N ALA A 164 -13.80 -6.94 -20.42
CA ALA A 164 -15.16 -7.03 -19.88
C ALA A 164 -16.16 -7.71 -20.85
N ARG A 165 -15.96 -7.57 -22.16
CA ARG A 165 -16.79 -8.27 -23.17
C ARG A 165 -16.45 -9.76 -23.23
N GLU A 166 -15.18 -10.10 -23.17
CA GLU A 166 -14.72 -11.49 -23.13
C GLU A 166 -15.18 -12.21 -21.86
N ASP A 167 -15.03 -11.57 -20.70
CA ASP A 167 -15.50 -12.10 -19.42
C ASP A 167 -17.02 -12.31 -19.41
N ALA A 168 -17.78 -11.35 -19.97
CA ALA A 168 -19.23 -11.48 -20.08
C ALA A 168 -19.65 -12.60 -21.05
N ALA A 169 -18.89 -12.83 -22.13
CA ALA A 169 -19.15 -13.95 -23.04
C ALA A 169 -18.82 -15.29 -22.37
N ALA A 170 -17.66 -15.41 -21.73
CA ALA A 170 -17.24 -16.60 -21.00
C ALA A 170 -18.22 -16.95 -19.86
N ALA A 171 -18.75 -15.94 -19.16
CA ALA A 171 -19.77 -16.14 -18.13
C ALA A 171 -21.07 -16.72 -18.70
N ARG A 172 -21.54 -16.21 -19.85
CA ARG A 172 -22.74 -16.74 -20.53
C ARG A 172 -22.53 -18.16 -21.04
N ASP A 173 -21.35 -18.45 -21.60
CA ASP A 173 -21.02 -19.78 -22.07
C ASP A 173 -21.01 -20.78 -20.92
N ARG A 174 -20.37 -20.43 -19.79
CA ARG A 174 -20.39 -21.25 -18.57
C ARG A 174 -21.80 -21.46 -18.04
N GLU A 175 -22.60 -20.40 -17.97
CA GLU A 175 -23.99 -20.49 -17.55
C GLU A 175 -24.79 -21.45 -18.43
N SER A 176 -24.66 -21.33 -19.76
CA SER A 176 -25.35 -22.21 -20.71
C SER A 176 -24.94 -23.68 -20.55
N LYS A 177 -23.66 -23.96 -20.29
CA LYS A 177 -23.15 -25.31 -20.04
C LYS A 177 -23.72 -25.91 -18.76
N VAL A 178 -23.73 -25.14 -17.67
CA VAL A 178 -24.30 -25.60 -16.39
C VAL A 178 -25.80 -25.84 -16.53
N ARG A 179 -26.54 -24.89 -17.13
CA ARG A 179 -27.98 -25.05 -17.39
C ARG A 179 -28.27 -26.25 -18.28
N ALA A 180 -27.45 -26.52 -19.30
CA ALA A 180 -27.58 -27.70 -20.16
C ALA A 180 -27.33 -29.01 -19.42
N ALA A 181 -26.32 -29.05 -18.53
CA ALA A 181 -26.06 -30.22 -17.69
C ALA A 181 -27.22 -30.50 -16.71
N LEU A 182 -27.79 -29.46 -16.10
CA LEU A 182 -28.95 -29.55 -15.22
C LEU A 182 -30.21 -30.03 -15.96
N ALA A 183 -30.45 -29.50 -17.16
CA ALA A 183 -31.58 -29.92 -18.00
C ALA A 183 -31.49 -31.40 -18.40
N ARG A 184 -30.28 -31.93 -18.65
CA ARG A 184 -30.06 -33.37 -18.91
C ARG A 184 -30.40 -34.25 -17.70
N LEU A 185 -30.38 -33.69 -16.49
CA LEU A 185 -30.75 -34.37 -15.25
C LEU A 185 -32.23 -34.16 -14.87
N ASN A 186 -33.04 -33.57 -15.76
CA ASN A 186 -34.46 -33.22 -15.57
C ASN A 186 -34.74 -32.08 -14.57
N ALA A 187 -33.78 -31.19 -14.31
CA ALA A 187 -34.10 -29.92 -13.65
C ALA A 187 -34.68 -28.95 -14.70
N HIS A 188 -35.92 -28.51 -14.50
CA HIS A 188 -36.65 -27.63 -15.43
C HIS A 188 -37.38 -26.51 -14.67
N GLY A 189 -37.60 -25.38 -15.35
CA GLY A 189 -38.33 -24.26 -14.77
C GLY A 189 -37.63 -23.66 -13.56
N ASP A 190 -38.39 -23.30 -12.53
CA ASP A 190 -37.88 -22.66 -11.31
C ASP A 190 -36.84 -23.54 -10.57
N ASP A 191 -37.03 -24.86 -10.59
CA ASP A 191 -36.08 -25.81 -9.99
C ASP A 191 -34.70 -25.80 -10.69
N GLN A 192 -34.66 -25.44 -11.98
CA GLN A 192 -33.41 -25.33 -12.74
C GLN A 192 -32.61 -24.10 -12.32
N ASP A 193 -33.27 -22.98 -12.07
CA ASP A 193 -32.61 -21.74 -11.63
C ASP A 193 -32.11 -21.88 -10.19
N ASP A 194 -32.89 -22.52 -9.31
CA ASP A 194 -32.45 -22.86 -7.95
C ASP A 194 -31.28 -23.84 -7.95
N ALA A 195 -31.32 -24.88 -8.80
CA ALA A 195 -30.21 -25.80 -8.95
C ALA A 195 -28.96 -25.12 -9.52
N TYR A 196 -29.12 -24.16 -10.44
CA TYR A 196 -28.02 -23.40 -11.02
C TYR A 196 -27.26 -22.61 -9.94
N GLU A 197 -27.96 -21.86 -9.08
CA GLU A 197 -27.32 -21.09 -8.00
C GLU A 197 -26.57 -22.01 -7.01
N LEU A 198 -27.14 -23.19 -6.72
CA LEU A 198 -26.51 -24.19 -5.83
C LEU A 198 -25.27 -24.86 -6.42
N VAL A 199 -25.24 -25.07 -7.74
CA VAL A 199 -24.04 -25.60 -8.44
C VAL A 199 -22.99 -24.51 -8.59
N LYS A 200 -23.39 -23.30 -9.02
CA LYS A 200 -22.50 -22.16 -9.23
C LYS A 200 -21.68 -21.83 -7.98
N GLY A 201 -22.31 -21.83 -6.79
CA GLY A 201 -21.61 -21.56 -5.52
C GLY A 201 -20.61 -22.61 -5.08
N LYS A 202 -20.60 -23.81 -5.69
CA LYS A 202 -19.66 -24.91 -5.35
C LYS A 202 -18.60 -25.16 -6.41
N LEU A 203 -18.75 -24.55 -7.58
CA LEU A 203 -17.93 -24.84 -8.74
C LEU A 203 -16.75 -23.86 -8.82
N PRO A 204 -15.49 -24.33 -8.86
CA PRO A 204 -14.34 -23.44 -8.96
C PRO A 204 -14.33 -22.68 -10.29
N ASP A 205 -13.69 -21.52 -10.32
CA ASP A 205 -13.52 -20.75 -11.54
C ASP A 205 -12.65 -21.52 -12.54
N GLY A 206 -13.19 -21.75 -13.74
CA GLY A 206 -12.56 -22.57 -14.77
C GLY A 206 -12.85 -24.08 -14.70
N ALA A 207 -13.85 -24.51 -13.92
CA ALA A 207 -14.27 -25.92 -13.92
C ALA A 207 -14.64 -26.42 -15.32
N ASP A 208 -14.16 -27.62 -15.64
CA ASP A 208 -14.40 -28.30 -16.91
C ASP A 208 -15.81 -28.93 -16.95
N ASP A 209 -16.20 -29.39 -18.14
CA ASP A 209 -17.52 -29.97 -18.37
C ASP A 209 -17.76 -31.21 -17.48
N ALA A 210 -16.70 -31.97 -17.15
CA ALA A 210 -16.75 -33.12 -16.26
C ALA A 210 -17.01 -32.73 -14.79
N ALA A 211 -16.36 -31.66 -14.30
CA ALA A 211 -16.62 -31.13 -12.97
C ALA A 211 -18.05 -30.56 -12.86
N ILE A 212 -18.55 -29.93 -13.93
CA ILE A 212 -19.95 -29.46 -13.99
C ILE A 212 -20.92 -30.64 -13.84
N THR A 213 -20.71 -31.72 -14.58
CA THR A 213 -21.58 -32.91 -14.50
C THR A 213 -21.49 -33.57 -13.12
N ALA A 214 -20.29 -33.72 -12.56
CA ALA A 214 -20.10 -34.32 -11.24
C ALA A 214 -20.77 -33.48 -10.12
N ALA A 215 -20.65 -32.16 -10.20
CA ALA A 215 -21.31 -31.26 -9.25
C ALA A 215 -22.84 -31.33 -9.35
N ALA A 216 -23.37 -31.45 -10.57
CA ALA A 216 -24.80 -31.59 -10.81
C ALA A 216 -25.35 -32.94 -10.33
N GLU A 217 -24.61 -34.03 -10.54
CA GLU A 217 -24.93 -35.37 -10.01
C GLU A 217 -24.91 -35.39 -8.48
N ALA A 218 -23.87 -34.82 -7.86
CA ALA A 218 -23.79 -34.68 -6.41
C ALA A 218 -24.94 -33.81 -5.84
N LEU A 219 -25.43 -32.83 -6.60
CA LEU A 219 -26.61 -32.06 -6.20
C LEU A 219 -27.89 -32.91 -6.27
N LYS A 220 -28.05 -33.73 -7.31
CA LYS A 220 -29.19 -34.64 -7.49
C LYS A 220 -29.30 -35.64 -6.34
N GLU A 221 -28.19 -36.21 -5.90
CA GLU A 221 -28.17 -37.12 -4.75
C GLU A 221 -28.63 -36.43 -3.46
N ARG A 222 -28.21 -35.17 -3.25
CA ARG A 222 -28.55 -34.40 -2.06
C ARG A 222 -29.96 -33.83 -2.07
N ARG A 223 -30.48 -33.50 -3.24
CA ARG A 223 -31.76 -32.80 -3.44
C ARG A 223 -32.50 -33.38 -4.66
N PRO A 224 -33.02 -34.62 -4.56
CA PRO A 224 -33.70 -35.27 -5.67
C PRO A 224 -34.96 -34.51 -6.13
N THR A 225 -35.58 -33.73 -5.24
CA THR A 225 -36.79 -32.94 -5.53
C THR A 225 -36.59 -31.92 -6.64
N LEU A 226 -35.39 -31.33 -6.76
CA LEU A 226 -35.05 -30.35 -7.81
C LEU A 226 -34.92 -30.98 -9.21
N PHE A 227 -34.94 -32.31 -9.28
CA PHE A 227 -34.75 -33.08 -10.51
C PHE A 227 -35.97 -33.99 -10.79
N GLY A 228 -37.14 -33.65 -10.22
CA GLY A 228 -38.37 -34.44 -10.34
C GLY A 228 -38.35 -35.77 -9.57
N GLY A 229 -37.34 -36.01 -8.74
CA GLY A 229 -37.24 -37.19 -7.90
C GLY A 229 -38.11 -37.05 -6.65
N THR A 230 -38.81 -38.13 -6.28
CA THR A 230 -39.47 -38.19 -4.97
C THR A 230 -38.41 -38.29 -3.87
N PRO A 231 -38.53 -37.49 -2.80
CA PRO A 231 -37.58 -37.57 -1.69
C PRO A 231 -37.65 -38.99 -1.11
N ALA A 232 -36.48 -39.63 -0.97
CA ALA A 232 -36.40 -40.91 -0.29
C ALA A 232 -37.00 -40.73 1.11
N ALA A 233 -38.07 -41.47 1.40
CA ALA A 233 -38.72 -41.39 2.69
C ALA A 233 -37.67 -41.68 3.78
N PRO A 234 -37.55 -40.83 4.82
CA PRO A 234 -36.65 -41.11 5.91
C PRO A 234 -37.00 -42.50 6.46
N PRO A 235 -36.00 -43.35 6.79
CA PRO A 235 -36.28 -44.66 7.34
C PRO A 235 -37.16 -44.45 8.58
N LEU A 236 -38.39 -44.92 8.49
CA LEU A 236 -39.31 -44.87 9.61
C LEU A 236 -38.63 -45.59 10.78
N PRO A 237 -38.63 -45.02 12.00
CA PRO A 237 -38.12 -45.73 13.15
C PRO A 237 -38.85 -47.08 13.24
N PRO A 238 -38.17 -48.18 13.61
CA PRO A 238 -38.82 -49.46 13.77
C PRO A 238 -40.04 -49.25 14.67
N ALA A 239 -41.22 -49.62 14.16
CA ALA A 239 -42.46 -49.45 14.90
C ALA A 239 -42.27 -50.09 16.29
N PRO A 240 -42.63 -49.40 17.38
CA PRO A 240 -42.64 -50.03 18.69
C PRO A 240 -43.56 -51.24 18.58
N GLY A 241 -42.96 -52.43 18.61
CA GLY A 241 -43.69 -53.68 18.53
C GLY A 241 -44.79 -53.63 19.57
N GLY A 242 -46.03 -53.82 19.12
CA GLY A 242 -47.20 -53.90 19.99
C GLY A 242 -47.04 -55.08 20.94
N ALA A 243 -46.35 -54.85 22.05
CA ALA A 243 -46.46 -55.72 23.21
C ALA A 243 -47.90 -55.54 23.73
N PRO A 244 -48.62 -56.64 23.97
CA PRO A 244 -49.95 -56.56 24.57
C PRO A 244 -49.82 -55.80 25.90
N ALA A 245 -50.80 -54.95 26.17
CA ALA A 245 -50.88 -54.07 27.34
C ALA A 245 -50.14 -54.65 28.55
N GLY A 246 -49.07 -53.97 28.95
CA GLY A 246 -48.26 -54.34 30.10
C GLY A 246 -49.13 -54.53 31.33
N GLY A 247 -49.26 -55.79 31.75
CA GLY A 247 -49.63 -56.08 33.12
C GLY A 247 -48.66 -55.37 34.08
N PRO A 248 -49.10 -55.10 35.32
CA PRO A 248 -48.24 -54.44 36.31
C PRO A 248 -46.90 -55.18 36.41
N PRO A 249 -45.77 -54.46 36.56
CA PRO A 249 -44.46 -55.10 36.57
C PRO A 249 -44.43 -56.18 37.64
N PRO A 250 -43.86 -57.37 37.36
CA PRO A 250 -43.77 -58.43 38.34
C PRO A 250 -43.05 -57.89 39.57
N ARG A 251 -43.69 -58.04 40.73
CA ARG A 251 -43.07 -57.75 42.02
C ARG A 251 -41.76 -58.53 42.06
N THR A 252 -40.64 -57.80 42.04
CA THR A 252 -39.33 -58.38 42.29
C THR A 252 -39.37 -59.08 43.65
N PRO A 253 -38.95 -60.36 43.74
CA PRO A 253 -38.85 -61.00 45.04
C PRO A 253 -37.86 -60.20 45.88
N ALA A 254 -38.28 -59.81 47.08
CA ALA A 254 -37.40 -59.15 48.03
C ALA A 254 -36.18 -60.06 48.23
N GLY A 255 -35.03 -59.63 47.71
CA GLY A 255 -33.76 -60.34 47.92
C GLY A 255 -33.60 -60.55 49.43
N GLY A 256 -33.32 -61.80 49.82
CA GLY A 256 -33.14 -62.16 51.22
C GLY A 256 -32.15 -61.20 51.90
N LYS A 257 -32.31 -61.01 53.20
CA LYS A 257 -31.51 -60.04 53.99
C LYS A 257 -30.00 -60.20 53.77
N ASP A 258 -29.54 -61.38 53.40
CA ASP A 258 -28.14 -61.68 53.07
C ASP A 258 -27.67 -61.02 51.77
N ALA A 259 -28.48 -61.03 50.70
CA ALA A 259 -28.16 -60.36 49.44
C ALA A 259 -28.09 -58.84 49.60
N LEU A 260 -28.96 -58.28 50.45
CA LEU A 260 -28.92 -56.87 50.83
C LEU A 260 -27.66 -56.52 51.64
N ARG A 261 -27.21 -57.43 52.51
CA ARG A 261 -26.02 -57.25 53.32
C ARG A 261 -24.74 -57.32 52.48
N GLU A 262 -24.68 -58.23 51.52
CA GLU A 262 -23.57 -58.33 50.57
C GLU A 262 -23.50 -57.12 49.65
N ALA A 263 -24.63 -56.71 49.06
CA ALA A 263 -24.68 -55.49 48.25
C ALA A 263 -24.29 -54.23 49.03
N ALA A 264 -24.64 -54.15 50.32
CA ALA A 264 -24.23 -53.05 51.19
C ALA A 264 -22.72 -53.09 51.52
N ARG A 265 -22.13 -54.29 51.71
CA ARG A 265 -20.68 -54.43 51.89
C ARG A 265 -19.91 -54.03 50.63
N GLN A 266 -20.35 -54.49 49.46
CA GLN A 266 -19.73 -54.12 48.19
C GLN A 266 -19.70 -52.60 48.02
N ARG A 267 -20.84 -51.94 48.27
CA ARG A 267 -20.95 -50.48 48.17
C ARG A 267 -20.06 -49.73 49.17
N ALA A 268 -19.84 -50.30 50.36
CA ALA A 268 -18.93 -49.73 51.36
C ALA A 268 -17.45 -49.88 50.97
N ILE A 269 -17.09 -50.97 50.27
CA ILE A 269 -15.75 -51.16 49.70
C ILE A 269 -15.54 -50.20 48.52
N ASP A 270 -16.52 -50.08 47.62
CA ASP A 270 -16.46 -49.18 46.46
C ASP A 270 -16.34 -47.70 46.87
N MET A 271 -16.95 -47.33 47.99
CA MET A 271 -16.83 -45.97 48.56
C MET A 271 -15.59 -45.81 49.46
N GLY A 272 -14.73 -46.83 49.56
CA GLY A 272 -13.47 -46.78 50.34
C GLY A 272 -13.66 -46.70 51.85
N LEU A 273 -14.86 -46.98 52.37
CA LEU A 273 -15.20 -46.92 53.79
C LEU A 273 -14.83 -48.20 54.56
N ARG A 274 -14.49 -49.29 53.85
CA ARG A 274 -14.01 -50.56 54.40
C ARG A 274 -13.00 -51.21 53.45
N SER A 275 -11.94 -51.81 53.98
CA SER A 275 -10.99 -52.62 53.20
C SER A 275 -11.48 -54.07 53.04
N ALA A 276 -11.16 -54.70 51.91
CA ALA A 276 -11.63 -56.05 51.57
C ALA A 276 -11.26 -57.13 52.60
N ASP A 277 -10.18 -56.93 53.37
CA ASP A 277 -9.64 -57.91 54.33
C ASP A 277 -10.10 -57.71 55.79
N ALA A 278 -10.94 -56.72 56.08
CA ALA A 278 -11.51 -56.58 57.42
C ALA A 278 -12.74 -57.49 57.53
N ALA A 279 -12.62 -58.67 58.13
CA ALA A 279 -13.73 -59.58 58.44
C ALA A 279 -14.58 -59.07 59.61
#